data_AF-A0AAE9XQN9-F1
#
_entry.id   AF-A0AAE9XQN9-F1
#
_cell.length_a   1.000
_cell.length_b   1.000
_cell.length_c   1.000
_cell.angle_alpha   90.00
_cell.angle_beta   90.00
_cell.angle_gamma   90.00
#
_symmetry.space_group_name_H-M   'P 1'
#
loop_
_entity.id
_entity.type
_entity.pdbx_description
1 polymer ?
#
loop_
_entity_poly.entity_id
_entity_poly.type
_entity_poly.pdbx_seq_one_letter_code
_entity_poly.pdbx_strand_id
1 'polypeptide(L)'
;MIWFLCAGLALVAALFLLWPVRAQAANAMPDPLAHYKAQIAGLKADVASGLIDADAAKAAEVEIERRLLKMADGGSAATALPSKATGWRFQLALGVVMVAGAAALYARVGAPTLPAAIPERERLVDQPLMPGEPTYAEAIARIRERLKTDPDDPKALEFLGQVSATIGDFGTAADAFARRADMEPAGPNVWRLHELEALTALVQGQVSPAAELVLNEIEKDVPGHPAVFYYRGLAALQGGDQATAISRFEAIVDGVDRPGPYREAALARLRELGARPPAVTDDAVAAFAQMSEEERQAFIESMVARLEARLESAPNDPAGWMMLARARLTLGDRAAAIAVLEKGIAAVSGEDAASLRALLDKLQESGEP
;
A
#
# COMPACT_ATOMS: atom_id res chain seq x y z
N MET A 1 18.96 -7.91 4.38
CA MET A 1 19.10 -7.29 3.03
C MET A 1 18.82 -5.78 3.05
N ILE A 2 17.71 -5.32 3.64
CA ILE A 2 17.33 -3.88 3.68
C ILE A 2 18.37 -2.96 4.37
N TRP A 3 19.06 -3.47 5.39
CA TRP A 3 20.09 -2.73 6.12
C TRP A 3 21.29 -2.31 5.26
N PHE A 4 21.71 -3.17 4.32
CA PHE A 4 22.79 -2.86 3.39
C PHE A 4 22.34 -1.83 2.34
N LEU A 5 21.07 -1.85 1.96
CA LEU A 5 20.48 -0.86 1.07
C LEU A 5 20.44 0.52 1.72
N CYS A 6 19.98 0.60 2.98
CA CYS A 6 19.95 1.85 3.75
C CYS A 6 21.36 2.41 3.99
N ALA A 7 22.33 1.55 4.33
CA ALA A 7 23.72 1.95 4.49
C ALA A 7 24.34 2.46 3.17
N GLY A 8 24.03 1.82 2.05
CA GLY A 8 24.45 2.27 0.72
C GLY A 8 23.88 3.64 0.35
N LEU A 9 22.59 3.87 0.58
CA LEU A 9 21.94 5.17 0.33
C LEU A 9 22.52 6.28 1.19
N ALA A 10 22.82 6.01 2.47
CA ALA A 10 23.46 6.98 3.36
C ALA A 10 24.88 7.35 2.88
N LEU A 11 25.66 6.38 2.38
CA LEU A 11 26.98 6.63 1.82
C LEU A 11 26.91 7.51 0.57
N VAL A 12 25.96 7.25 -0.33
CA VAL A 12 25.75 8.05 -1.55
C VAL A 12 25.36 9.48 -1.20
N ALA A 13 24.45 9.67 -0.24
CA ALA A 13 24.07 11.00 0.24
C ALA A 13 25.26 11.77 0.83
N ALA A 14 26.12 11.10 1.61
CA ALA A 14 27.34 11.70 2.16
C ALA A 14 28.34 12.12 1.07
N LEU A 15 28.52 11.28 0.04
CA LEU A 15 29.39 11.61 -1.11
C LEU A 15 28.85 12.81 -1.91
N PHE A 16 27.54 12.92 -2.06
CA PHE A 16 26.90 14.05 -2.76
C PHE A 16 27.07 15.37 -2.00
N LEU A 17 26.97 15.36 -0.67
CA LEU A 17 27.23 16.54 0.16
C LEU A 17 28.70 16.99 0.14
N LEU A 18 29.63 16.05 -0.02
CA LEU A 18 31.07 16.34 -0.03
C LEU A 18 31.61 16.76 -1.41
N TRP A 19 30.86 16.50 -2.49
CA TRP A 19 31.20 16.86 -3.86
C TRP A 19 31.44 18.38 -4.08
N PRO A 20 30.55 19.31 -3.66
CA PRO A 20 30.75 20.74 -3.91
C PRO A 20 31.95 21.34 -3.15
N VAL A 21 32.35 20.73 -2.04
CA VAL A 21 33.50 21.19 -1.23
C VAL A 21 34.83 20.98 -1.97
N ARG A 22 34.89 19.99 -2.89
CA ARG A 22 36.07 19.71 -3.71
C ARG A 22 36.17 20.64 -4.92
N ALA A 23 35.04 21.06 -5.50
CA ALA A 23 34.98 21.98 -6.62
C ALA A 23 35.39 23.42 -6.24
N GLN A 24 35.10 23.86 -5.02
CA GLN A 24 35.50 25.19 -4.52
C GLN A 24 37.01 25.33 -4.20
N ALA A 25 37.76 24.22 -4.14
CA ALA A 25 39.21 24.28 -3.95
C ALA A 25 39.99 24.53 -5.25
N ALA A 26 39.37 24.34 -6.42
CA ALA A 26 40.03 24.47 -7.73
C ALA A 26 39.93 25.89 -8.34
N ASN A 27 39.05 26.75 -7.85
CA ASN A 27 38.92 28.14 -8.32
C ASN A 27 39.62 29.11 -7.35
N ALA A 28 40.96 29.06 -7.33
CA ALA A 28 41.74 30.22 -6.93
C ALA A 28 41.71 31.25 -8.08
N MET A 29 41.43 32.53 -7.78
CA MET A 29 41.22 33.61 -8.74
C MET A 29 42.19 33.59 -9.95
N PRO A 30 41.72 33.72 -11.20
CA PRO A 30 42.59 33.91 -12.37
C PRO A 30 43.40 35.21 -12.26
N ASP A 31 44.65 35.21 -12.76
CA ASP A 31 45.55 36.38 -12.80
C ASP A 31 44.86 37.58 -13.48
N PRO A 32 44.52 38.65 -12.73
CA PRO A 32 43.79 39.81 -13.28
C PRO A 32 44.54 40.47 -14.44
N LEU A 33 45.88 40.44 -14.43
CA LEU A 33 46.69 41.08 -15.46
C LEU A 33 46.55 40.40 -16.82
N ALA A 34 46.37 39.09 -16.85
CA ALA A 34 46.18 38.34 -18.09
C ALA A 34 44.87 38.72 -18.79
N HIS A 35 43.81 38.95 -18.01
CA HIS A 35 42.50 39.35 -18.54
C HIS A 35 42.54 40.74 -19.20
N TYR A 36 43.16 41.72 -18.54
CA TYR A 36 43.23 43.10 -19.08
C TYR A 36 44.16 43.22 -20.30
N LYS A 37 45.26 42.46 -20.34
CA LYS A 37 46.11 42.40 -21.55
C LYS A 37 45.34 41.87 -22.76
N ALA A 38 44.47 40.87 -22.55
CA ALA A 38 43.62 40.35 -23.61
C ALA A 38 42.58 41.38 -24.08
N GLN A 39 42.01 42.17 -23.17
CA GLN A 39 41.07 43.25 -23.54
C GLN A 39 41.73 44.34 -24.40
N ILE A 40 42.94 44.78 -24.06
CA ILE A 40 43.68 45.76 -24.87
C ILE A 40 44.04 45.19 -26.25
N ALA A 41 44.43 43.91 -26.31
CA ALA A 41 44.72 43.26 -27.59
C ALA A 41 43.47 43.15 -28.49
N GLY A 42 42.31 42.83 -27.91
CA GLY A 42 41.02 42.83 -28.62
C GLY A 42 40.67 44.21 -29.17
N LEU A 43 40.82 45.25 -28.37
CA LEU A 43 40.54 46.63 -28.79
C LEU A 43 41.39 47.05 -30.01
N LYS A 44 42.67 46.64 -30.05
CA LYS A 44 43.56 46.89 -31.19
C LYS A 44 43.14 46.13 -32.44
N ALA A 45 42.63 44.92 -32.30
CA ALA A 45 42.09 44.14 -33.41
C ALA A 45 40.80 44.77 -33.96
N ASP A 46 39.95 45.34 -33.10
CA ASP A 46 38.70 45.99 -33.49
C ASP A 46 38.95 47.32 -34.23
N VAL A 47 39.99 48.07 -33.86
CA VAL A 47 40.45 49.23 -34.63
C VAL A 47 41.02 48.80 -35.98
N ALA A 48 41.85 47.75 -36.01
CA ALA A 48 42.45 47.26 -37.24
C ALA A 48 41.42 46.72 -38.26
N SER A 49 40.28 46.23 -37.77
CA SER A 49 39.14 45.78 -38.59
C SER A 49 38.13 46.88 -38.91
N GLY A 50 38.34 48.11 -38.45
CA GLY A 50 37.48 49.26 -38.72
C GLY A 50 36.15 49.25 -37.98
N LEU A 51 35.98 48.37 -36.99
CA LEU A 51 34.78 48.24 -36.17
C LEU A 51 34.62 49.39 -35.17
N ILE A 52 35.74 49.98 -34.73
CA ILE A 52 35.77 51.07 -33.75
C ILE A 52 36.69 52.18 -34.27
N ASP A 53 36.27 53.43 -34.05
CA ASP A 53 37.07 54.61 -34.33
C ASP A 53 38.33 54.68 -33.46
N ALA A 54 39.45 55.11 -34.05
CA ALA A 54 40.76 55.09 -33.39
C ALA A 54 40.83 56.01 -32.15
N ASP A 55 40.06 57.12 -32.14
CA ASP A 55 40.04 58.03 -31.00
C ASP A 55 39.15 57.48 -29.86
N ALA A 56 38.06 56.80 -30.21
CA ALA A 56 37.22 56.08 -29.26
C ALA A 56 37.99 54.92 -28.58
N ALA A 57 38.82 54.20 -29.34
CA ALA A 57 39.64 53.13 -28.79
C ALA A 57 40.72 53.64 -27.82
N LYS A 58 41.38 54.77 -28.13
CA LYS A 58 42.35 55.39 -27.20
C LYS A 58 41.69 55.80 -25.88
N ALA A 59 40.48 56.35 -25.93
CA ALA A 59 39.74 56.71 -24.72
C ALA A 59 39.42 55.48 -23.84
N ALA A 60 39.07 54.35 -24.47
CA ALA A 60 38.81 53.10 -23.77
C ALA A 60 40.09 52.46 -23.19
N GLU A 61 41.23 52.52 -23.89
CA GLU A 61 42.53 52.04 -23.39
C GLU A 61 42.94 52.78 -22.11
N VAL A 62 42.77 54.11 -22.07
CA VAL A 62 43.08 54.93 -20.87
C VAL A 62 42.18 54.60 -19.67
N GLU A 63 40.89 54.32 -19.89
CA GLU A 63 39.97 53.93 -18.81
C GLU A 63 40.30 52.54 -18.26
N ILE A 64 40.71 51.60 -19.12
CA ILE A 64 41.16 50.26 -18.70
C ILE A 64 42.45 50.38 -17.87
N GLU A 65 43.43 51.16 -18.32
CA GLU A 65 44.67 51.41 -17.56
C GLU A 65 44.40 52.08 -16.21
N ARG A 66 43.48 53.05 -16.15
CA ARG A 66 43.07 53.70 -14.90
C ARG A 66 42.44 52.72 -13.91
N ARG A 67 41.60 51.80 -14.39
CA ARG A 67 41.00 50.74 -13.55
C ARG A 67 42.05 49.76 -13.04
N LEU A 68 43.03 49.42 -13.88
CA LEU A 68 44.15 48.57 -13.48
C LEU A 68 44.97 49.22 -12.38
N LEU A 69 45.31 50.52 -12.52
CA LEU A 69 46.06 51.28 -11.52
C LEU A 69 45.30 51.40 -10.19
N LYS A 70 43.97 51.63 -10.23
CA LYS A 70 43.13 51.69 -9.03
C LYS A 70 43.04 50.34 -8.29
N MET A 71 43.17 49.22 -8.99
CA MET A 71 43.28 47.88 -8.37
C MET A 71 44.67 47.59 -7.81
N ALA A 72 45.73 48.08 -8.47
CA ALA A 72 47.10 47.95 -7.97
C ALA A 72 47.34 48.76 -6.69
N ASP A 73 46.77 49.96 -6.58
CA ASP A 73 46.80 50.79 -5.36
C ASP A 73 45.86 50.27 -4.26
N GLY A 74 44.87 49.45 -4.61
CA GLY A 74 43.99 48.73 -3.68
C GLY A 74 44.58 47.44 -3.12
N GLY A 75 45.90 47.25 -3.25
CA GLY A 75 46.61 46.07 -2.77
C GLY A 75 46.63 45.96 -1.25
N SER A 76 46.07 44.85 -0.75
CA SER A 76 46.37 44.25 0.56
C SER A 76 45.62 44.77 1.78
N ALA A 77 44.50 44.10 2.09
CA ALA A 77 44.15 43.75 3.46
C ALA A 77 43.40 42.41 3.45
N ALA A 78 44.09 41.35 3.03
CA ALA A 78 43.62 39.99 3.24
C ALA A 78 43.74 39.65 4.73
N THR A 79 42.64 39.78 5.47
CA THR A 79 42.51 39.20 6.80
C THR A 79 42.62 37.69 6.64
N ALA A 80 43.75 37.10 7.03
CA ALA A 80 43.96 35.67 6.99
C ALA A 80 42.95 34.96 7.91
N LEU A 81 41.97 34.27 7.31
CA LEU A 81 41.12 33.32 8.02
C LEU A 81 41.90 32.00 8.25
N PRO A 82 41.69 31.32 9.39
CA PRO A 82 42.50 30.17 9.80
C PRO A 82 42.33 28.96 8.86
N SER A 83 43.40 28.15 8.79
CA SER A 83 43.57 27.04 7.82
C SER A 83 42.45 25.98 7.85
N LYS A 84 42.10 25.47 6.66
CA LYS A 84 41.08 24.43 6.36
C LYS A 84 41.30 23.05 7.00
N ALA A 85 42.32 22.85 7.84
CA ALA A 85 42.68 21.54 8.39
C ALA A 85 41.73 21.04 9.52
N THR A 86 40.92 21.93 10.12
CA THR A 86 40.04 21.61 11.26
C THR A 86 38.66 21.08 10.83
N GLY A 87 38.17 21.46 9.64
CA GLY A 87 36.81 21.12 9.20
C GLY A 87 36.58 19.64 8.91
N TRP A 88 37.54 18.96 8.26
CA TRP A 88 37.37 17.55 7.89
C TRP A 88 37.46 16.60 9.08
N ARG A 89 38.31 16.93 10.07
CA ARG A 89 38.43 16.15 11.32
C ARG A 89 37.14 16.24 12.15
N PHE A 90 36.53 17.42 12.19
CA PHE A 90 35.24 17.62 12.86
C PHE A 90 34.11 16.85 12.15
N GLN A 91 34.07 16.89 10.81
CA GLN A 91 33.09 16.11 10.02
C GLN A 91 33.26 14.60 10.21
N LEU A 92 34.50 14.11 10.21
CA LEU A 92 34.81 12.71 10.48
C LEU A 92 34.38 12.30 11.90
N ALA A 93 34.71 13.13 12.90
CA ALA A 93 34.32 12.89 14.29
C ALA A 93 32.79 12.86 14.46
N LEU A 94 32.08 13.79 13.82
CA LEU A 94 30.62 13.84 13.84
C LEU A 94 29.99 12.60 13.18
N GLY A 95 30.54 12.14 12.06
CA GLY A 95 30.10 10.91 11.40
C GLY A 95 30.29 9.66 12.28
N VAL A 96 31.46 9.54 12.91
CA VAL A 96 31.74 8.44 13.86
C VAL A 96 30.79 8.48 15.05
N VAL A 97 30.54 9.66 15.63
CA VAL A 97 29.62 9.84 16.75
C VAL A 97 28.19 9.47 16.35
N MET A 98 27.73 9.84 15.14
CA MET A 98 26.42 9.41 14.65
C MET A 98 26.30 7.90 14.50
N VAL A 99 27.29 7.24 13.89
CA VAL A 99 27.26 5.78 13.71
C VAL A 99 27.32 5.06 15.06
N ALA A 100 28.20 5.50 15.96
CA ALA A 100 28.30 4.93 17.31
C ALA A 100 27.03 5.18 18.14
N GLY A 101 26.43 6.37 18.02
CA GLY A 101 25.17 6.72 18.67
C GLY A 101 24.00 5.88 18.16
N ALA A 102 23.90 5.69 16.85
CA ALA A 102 22.90 4.81 16.24
C ALA A 102 23.08 3.35 16.68
N ALA A 103 24.33 2.85 16.72
CA ALA A 103 24.63 1.51 17.19
C ALA A 103 24.27 1.32 18.67
N ALA A 104 24.57 2.30 19.52
CA ALA A 104 24.23 2.28 20.95
C ALA A 104 22.71 2.36 21.17
N LEU A 105 22.00 3.18 20.40
CA LEU A 105 20.54 3.28 20.43
C LEU A 105 19.90 1.94 20.01
N TYR A 106 20.40 1.32 18.94
CA TYR A 106 19.95 0.00 18.49
C TYR A 106 20.26 -1.09 19.51
N ALA A 107 21.41 -1.06 20.18
CA ALA A 107 21.71 -2.00 21.24
C ALA A 107 20.79 -1.85 22.46
N ARG A 108 20.26 -0.63 22.71
CA ARG A 108 19.40 -0.34 23.86
C ARG A 108 17.90 -0.55 23.60
N VAL A 109 17.43 -0.23 22.39
CA VAL A 109 16.00 -0.29 22.00
C VAL A 109 15.71 -1.48 21.10
N GLY A 110 16.68 -1.90 20.30
CA GLY A 110 16.57 -3.07 19.43
C GLY A 110 16.82 -4.37 20.18
N ALA A 111 16.69 -5.48 19.45
CA ALA A 111 16.88 -6.82 19.98
C ALA A 111 18.05 -7.52 19.26
N PRO A 112 19.31 -7.08 19.49
CA PRO A 112 20.49 -7.57 18.77
C PRO A 112 20.85 -9.03 19.05
N THR A 113 20.27 -9.61 20.11
CA THR A 113 20.47 -10.99 20.54
C THR A 113 19.39 -11.95 20.05
N LEU A 114 18.37 -11.46 19.32
CA LEU A 114 17.46 -12.37 18.65
C LEU A 114 18.26 -13.16 17.62
N PRO A 115 18.25 -14.50 17.67
CA PRO A 115 18.70 -15.30 16.53
C PRO A 115 18.00 -14.77 15.29
N ALA A 116 18.70 -14.72 14.15
CA ALA A 116 18.05 -14.40 12.87
C ALA A 116 16.74 -15.19 12.83
N ALA A 117 15.61 -14.49 12.75
CA ALA A 117 14.30 -15.11 12.94
C ALA A 117 14.21 -16.30 11.98
N ILE A 118 14.34 -17.51 12.51
CA ILE A 118 14.22 -18.73 11.71
C ILE A 118 12.81 -18.64 11.12
N PRO A 119 12.69 -18.58 9.77
CA PRO A 119 11.40 -18.51 9.11
C PRO A 119 10.47 -19.56 9.73
N GLU A 120 9.23 -19.18 10.02
CA GLU A 120 8.28 -20.04 10.74
C GLU A 120 8.15 -21.43 10.12
N ARG A 121 8.23 -21.51 8.78
CA ARG A 121 8.35 -22.76 8.01
C ARG A 121 9.48 -23.67 8.49
N GLU A 122 10.70 -23.17 8.62
CA GLU A 122 11.85 -23.97 9.07
C GLU A 122 11.68 -24.49 10.50
N ARG A 123 10.94 -23.77 11.36
CA ARG A 123 10.59 -24.25 12.71
C ARG A 123 9.47 -25.30 12.70
N LEU A 124 8.55 -25.24 11.74
CA LEU A 124 7.45 -26.18 11.64
C LEU A 124 7.87 -27.50 11.01
N VAL A 125 8.79 -27.50 10.03
CA VAL A 125 9.22 -28.71 9.32
C VAL A 125 9.76 -29.80 10.26
N ASP A 126 10.48 -29.41 11.31
CA ASP A 126 11.06 -30.35 12.29
C ASP A 126 10.11 -30.71 13.44
N GLN A 127 8.92 -30.11 13.50
CA GLN A 127 7.93 -30.46 14.52
C GLN A 127 7.21 -31.76 14.18
N PRO A 128 6.85 -32.56 15.20
CA PRO A 128 5.99 -33.72 15.01
C PRO A 128 4.58 -33.29 14.61
N LEU A 129 3.90 -34.05 13.74
CA LEU A 129 2.49 -33.78 13.39
C LEU A 129 1.61 -33.77 14.64
N MET A 130 1.85 -34.75 15.51
CA MET A 130 1.26 -34.88 16.84
C MET A 130 2.28 -35.49 17.81
N PRO A 131 2.11 -35.32 19.13
CA PRO A 131 3.00 -35.94 20.11
C PRO A 131 3.13 -37.47 19.89
N GLY A 132 4.33 -37.93 19.54
CA GLY A 132 4.61 -39.34 19.26
C GLY A 132 4.48 -39.76 17.78
N GLU A 133 4.14 -38.84 16.89
CA GLU A 133 4.11 -39.06 15.43
C GLU A 133 5.38 -38.56 14.73
N PRO A 134 5.62 -38.97 13.47
CA PRO A 134 6.71 -38.45 12.66
C PRO A 134 6.70 -36.92 12.54
N THR A 135 7.85 -36.35 12.19
CA THR A 135 7.92 -34.91 11.87
C THR A 135 7.22 -34.59 10.55
N TYR A 136 6.85 -33.32 10.34
CA TYR A 136 6.31 -32.88 9.06
C TYR A 136 7.27 -33.20 7.90
N ALA A 137 8.58 -32.99 8.08
CA ALA A 137 9.60 -33.43 7.12
C ALA A 137 9.52 -34.93 6.81
N GLU A 138 9.47 -35.77 7.85
CA GLU A 138 9.43 -37.22 7.70
C GLU A 138 8.14 -37.70 7.01
N ALA A 139 6.99 -37.11 7.36
CA ALA A 139 5.71 -37.42 6.73
C ALA A 139 5.73 -37.07 5.24
N ILE A 140 6.19 -35.86 4.88
CA ILE A 140 6.32 -35.43 3.48
C ILE A 140 7.26 -36.37 2.71
N ALA A 141 8.39 -36.77 3.31
CA ALA A 141 9.32 -37.69 2.67
C ALA A 141 8.68 -39.06 2.38
N ARG A 142 7.93 -39.62 3.33
CA ARG A 142 7.20 -40.89 3.15
C ARG A 142 6.12 -40.78 2.08
N ILE A 143 5.35 -39.69 2.08
CA ILE A 143 4.31 -39.44 1.06
C ILE A 143 4.93 -39.30 -0.33
N ARG A 144 6.05 -38.57 -0.46
CA ARG A 144 6.77 -38.45 -1.73
C ARG A 144 7.29 -39.79 -2.23
N GLU A 145 7.78 -40.66 -1.34
CA GLU A 145 8.21 -42.01 -1.74
C GLU A 145 7.03 -42.84 -2.25
N ARG A 146 5.87 -42.76 -1.58
CA ARG A 146 4.63 -43.40 -2.06
C ARG A 146 4.24 -42.92 -3.46
N LEU A 147 4.30 -41.61 -3.70
CA LEU A 147 4.00 -41.00 -4.99
C LEU A 147 5.03 -41.35 -6.09
N LYS A 148 6.21 -41.90 -5.76
CA LYS A 148 7.09 -42.48 -6.80
C LYS A 148 6.54 -43.81 -7.32
N THR A 149 5.95 -44.60 -6.43
CA THR A 149 5.40 -45.93 -6.78
C THR A 149 4.00 -45.85 -7.37
N ASP A 150 3.19 -44.91 -6.87
CA ASP A 150 1.83 -44.66 -7.32
C ASP A 150 1.63 -43.14 -7.44
N PRO A 151 2.02 -42.54 -8.59
CA PRO A 151 1.99 -41.10 -8.78
C PRO A 151 0.61 -40.49 -8.54
N ASP A 152 -0.45 -41.20 -8.88
CA ASP A 152 -1.82 -40.69 -8.86
C ASP A 152 -2.62 -41.22 -7.68
N ASP A 153 -1.96 -41.63 -6.59
CA ASP A 153 -2.61 -42.01 -5.33
C ASP A 153 -3.36 -40.78 -4.75
N PRO A 154 -4.71 -40.77 -4.77
CA PRO A 154 -5.49 -39.59 -4.41
C PRO A 154 -5.34 -39.21 -2.93
N LYS A 155 -5.14 -40.20 -2.05
CA LYS A 155 -4.93 -39.96 -0.62
C LYS A 155 -3.55 -39.39 -0.37
N ALA A 156 -2.53 -39.90 -1.06
CA ALA A 156 -1.18 -39.36 -0.93
C ALA A 156 -1.10 -37.90 -1.40
N LEU A 157 -1.79 -37.54 -2.49
CA LEU A 157 -1.89 -36.15 -2.97
C LEU A 157 -2.64 -35.24 -1.99
N GLU A 158 -3.77 -35.69 -1.47
CA GLU A 158 -4.54 -34.94 -0.46
C GLU A 158 -3.68 -34.63 0.78
N PHE A 159 -3.06 -35.66 1.37
CA PHE A 159 -2.21 -35.48 2.55
C PHE A 159 -0.98 -34.61 2.25
N LEU A 160 -0.36 -34.77 1.07
CA LEU A 160 0.75 -33.91 0.66
C LEU A 160 0.31 -32.44 0.61
N GLY A 161 -0.86 -32.17 0.04
CA GLY A 161 -1.43 -30.82 -0.05
C GLY A 161 -1.65 -30.20 1.34
N GLN A 162 -2.38 -30.90 2.21
CA GLN A 162 -2.72 -30.42 3.56
C GLN A 162 -1.49 -30.18 4.43
N VAL A 163 -0.57 -31.15 4.47
CA VAL A 163 0.67 -31.03 5.25
C VAL A 163 1.55 -29.91 4.71
N SER A 164 1.72 -29.82 3.39
CA SER A 164 2.54 -28.77 2.77
C SER A 164 1.96 -27.38 3.03
N ALA A 165 0.63 -27.21 2.94
CA ALA A 165 -0.04 -25.96 3.26
C ALA A 165 0.17 -25.56 4.73
N THR A 166 0.14 -26.52 5.65
CA THR A 166 0.30 -26.30 7.09
C THR A 166 1.69 -25.73 7.43
N ILE A 167 2.73 -26.23 6.78
CA ILE A 167 4.10 -25.76 7.00
C ILE A 167 4.47 -24.54 6.13
N GLY A 168 3.52 -23.98 5.38
CA GLY A 168 3.74 -22.84 4.49
C GLY A 168 4.47 -23.17 3.18
N ASP A 169 4.56 -24.44 2.80
CA ASP A 169 5.02 -24.87 1.47
C ASP A 169 3.86 -24.84 0.47
N PHE A 170 3.38 -23.63 0.19
CA PHE A 170 2.20 -23.40 -0.63
C PHE A 170 2.36 -23.82 -2.09
N GLY A 171 3.60 -23.86 -2.60
CA GLY A 171 3.88 -24.35 -3.96
C GLY A 171 3.61 -25.85 -4.08
N THR A 172 4.21 -26.65 -3.20
CA THR A 172 3.94 -28.10 -3.15
C THR A 172 2.47 -28.37 -2.86
N ALA A 173 1.83 -27.54 -2.02
CA ALA A 173 0.42 -27.68 -1.71
C ALA A 173 -0.48 -27.46 -2.93
N ALA A 174 -0.27 -26.35 -3.66
CA ALA A 174 -1.02 -26.02 -4.86
C ALA A 174 -0.89 -27.13 -5.92
N ASP A 175 0.33 -27.61 -6.18
CA ASP A 175 0.57 -28.70 -7.15
C ASP A 175 -0.16 -29.99 -6.77
N ALA A 176 -0.15 -30.36 -5.48
CA ALA A 176 -0.81 -31.56 -5.00
C ALA A 176 -2.34 -31.45 -5.10
N PHE A 177 -2.91 -30.30 -4.73
CA PHE A 177 -4.35 -30.04 -4.86
C PHE A 177 -4.81 -29.96 -6.31
N ALA A 178 -4.01 -29.36 -7.20
CA ALA A 178 -4.30 -29.32 -8.64
C ALA A 178 -4.42 -30.73 -9.23
N ARG A 179 -3.41 -31.57 -8.99
CA ARG A 179 -3.43 -32.98 -9.44
C ARG A 179 -4.60 -33.75 -8.85
N ARG A 180 -4.96 -33.48 -7.59
CA ARG A 180 -6.11 -34.10 -6.94
C ARG A 180 -7.44 -33.64 -7.53
N ALA A 181 -7.54 -32.37 -7.92
CA ALA A 181 -8.69 -31.78 -8.57
C ALA A 181 -8.91 -32.36 -9.97
N ASP A 182 -7.85 -32.57 -10.74
CA ASP A 182 -7.92 -33.14 -12.09
C ASP A 182 -8.49 -34.58 -12.12
N MET A 183 -8.46 -35.29 -10.98
CA MET A 183 -9.08 -36.62 -10.81
C MET A 183 -10.58 -36.56 -10.59
N GLU A 184 -11.11 -35.43 -10.13
CA GLU A 184 -12.53 -35.18 -9.86
C GLU A 184 -13.01 -33.95 -10.66
N PRO A 185 -12.95 -33.99 -12.00
CA PRO A 185 -13.25 -32.82 -12.84
C PRO A 185 -14.73 -32.42 -12.82
N ALA A 186 -15.60 -33.28 -12.30
CA ALA A 186 -17.01 -33.00 -12.05
C ALA A 186 -17.30 -33.25 -10.57
N GLY A 187 -17.31 -32.19 -9.76
CA GLY A 187 -17.48 -32.29 -8.31
C GLY A 187 -17.69 -30.93 -7.65
N PRO A 188 -17.78 -30.89 -6.31
CA PRO A 188 -17.99 -29.65 -5.55
C PRO A 188 -16.79 -28.67 -5.58
N ASN A 189 -15.80 -28.88 -6.45
CA ASN A 189 -14.59 -28.07 -6.57
C ASN A 189 -13.78 -27.91 -5.28
N VAL A 190 -13.88 -28.87 -4.35
CA VAL A 190 -13.17 -28.84 -3.05
C VAL A 190 -11.65 -28.71 -3.25
N TRP A 191 -11.06 -29.56 -4.09
CA TRP A 191 -9.62 -29.54 -4.34
C TRP A 191 -9.18 -28.32 -5.14
N ARG A 192 -10.00 -27.84 -6.09
CA ARG A 192 -9.77 -26.56 -6.79
C ARG A 192 -9.78 -25.37 -5.83
N LEU A 193 -10.64 -25.37 -4.83
CA LEU A 193 -10.67 -24.31 -3.82
C LEU A 193 -9.42 -24.32 -2.95
N HIS A 194 -8.93 -25.50 -2.55
CA HIS A 194 -7.66 -25.61 -1.83
C HIS A 194 -6.44 -25.25 -2.69
N GLU A 195 -6.45 -25.59 -3.99
CA GLU A 195 -5.46 -25.11 -4.96
C GLU A 195 -5.45 -23.57 -5.02
N LEU A 196 -6.63 -22.95 -5.16
CA LEU A 196 -6.80 -21.50 -5.18
C LEU A 196 -6.28 -20.82 -3.91
N GLU A 197 -6.63 -21.35 -2.75
CA GLU A 197 -6.15 -20.88 -1.44
C GLU A 197 -4.62 -20.97 -1.34
N ALA A 198 -4.04 -22.10 -1.74
CA ALA A 198 -2.60 -22.31 -1.73
C ALA A 198 -1.87 -21.35 -2.70
N LEU A 199 -2.38 -21.19 -3.93
CA LEU A 199 -1.83 -20.24 -4.91
C LEU A 199 -1.89 -18.79 -4.41
N THR A 200 -2.95 -18.43 -3.71
CA THR A 200 -3.11 -17.09 -3.13
C THR A 200 -2.16 -16.90 -1.94
N ALA A 201 -2.04 -17.89 -1.06
CA ALA A 201 -1.12 -17.86 0.08
C ALA A 201 0.35 -17.83 -0.35
N LEU A 202 0.69 -18.52 -1.45
CA LEU A 202 2.03 -18.52 -2.05
C LEU A 202 2.52 -17.11 -2.38
N VAL A 203 1.60 -16.22 -2.79
CA VAL A 203 1.88 -14.82 -3.11
C VAL A 203 1.31 -13.88 -2.05
N GLN A 204 1.31 -14.31 -0.79
CA GLN A 204 0.96 -13.49 0.39
C GLN A 204 -0.43 -12.84 0.30
N GLY A 205 -1.42 -13.58 -0.18
CA GLY A 205 -2.79 -13.10 -0.31
C GLY A 205 -3.10 -12.41 -1.64
N GLN A 206 -2.13 -12.27 -2.54
CA GLN A 206 -2.36 -11.73 -3.88
C GLN A 206 -3.03 -12.74 -4.81
N VAL A 207 -4.01 -12.25 -5.57
CA VAL A 207 -4.67 -13.06 -6.60
C VAL A 207 -3.79 -13.06 -7.83
N SER A 208 -3.01 -14.14 -7.97
CA SER A 208 -2.06 -14.30 -9.08
C SER A 208 -2.75 -14.70 -10.39
N PRO A 209 -2.08 -14.58 -11.56
CA PRO A 209 -2.61 -15.09 -12.82
C PRO A 209 -2.96 -16.59 -12.78
N ALA A 210 -2.21 -17.38 -12.00
CA ALA A 210 -2.52 -18.79 -11.80
C ALA A 210 -3.82 -18.98 -11.01
N ALA A 211 -4.04 -18.17 -9.97
CA ALA A 211 -5.30 -18.16 -9.22
C ALA A 211 -6.48 -17.78 -10.12
N GLU A 212 -6.32 -16.79 -11.03
CA GLU A 212 -7.37 -16.43 -11.99
C GLU A 212 -7.74 -17.57 -12.95
N LEU A 213 -6.79 -18.42 -13.36
CA LEU A 213 -7.09 -19.61 -14.15
C LEU A 213 -7.99 -20.58 -13.36
N VAL A 214 -7.65 -20.84 -12.09
CA VAL A 214 -8.46 -21.70 -11.22
C VAL A 214 -9.85 -21.11 -11.00
N LEU A 215 -9.95 -19.79 -10.81
CA LEU A 215 -11.22 -19.08 -10.69
C LEU A 215 -12.11 -19.23 -11.93
N ASN A 216 -11.52 -19.20 -13.13
CA ASN A 216 -12.26 -19.40 -14.38
C ASN A 216 -12.84 -20.82 -14.48
N GLU A 217 -12.08 -21.84 -14.05
CA GLU A 217 -12.56 -23.22 -14.01
C GLU A 217 -13.70 -23.38 -13.00
N ILE A 218 -13.54 -22.85 -11.77
CA ILE A 218 -14.60 -22.91 -10.75
C ILE A 218 -15.89 -22.22 -11.23
N GLU A 219 -15.78 -21.04 -11.86
CA GLU A 219 -16.94 -20.29 -12.36
C GLU A 219 -17.64 -21.01 -13.52
N LYS A 220 -16.87 -21.71 -14.36
CA LYS A 220 -17.42 -22.49 -15.47
C LYS A 220 -18.27 -23.65 -14.97
N ASP A 221 -17.83 -24.31 -13.90
CA ASP A 221 -18.55 -25.45 -13.31
C ASP A 221 -19.71 -25.01 -12.42
N VAL A 222 -19.50 -23.96 -11.62
CA VAL A 222 -20.48 -23.42 -10.68
C VAL A 222 -20.56 -21.90 -10.85
N PRO A 223 -21.38 -21.40 -11.79
CA PRO A 223 -21.59 -19.97 -11.97
C PRO A 223 -22.07 -19.30 -10.68
N GLY A 224 -21.45 -18.19 -10.33
CA GLY A 224 -21.76 -17.46 -9.10
C GLY A 224 -21.30 -18.15 -7.81
N HIS A 225 -20.22 -18.95 -7.87
CA HIS A 225 -19.62 -19.52 -6.67
C HIS A 225 -19.08 -18.41 -5.73
N PRO A 226 -19.39 -18.42 -4.41
CA PRO A 226 -18.98 -17.36 -3.48
C PRO A 226 -17.47 -17.08 -3.45
N ALA A 227 -16.64 -18.12 -3.57
CA ALA A 227 -15.19 -17.96 -3.65
C ALA A 227 -14.78 -17.11 -4.87
N VAL A 228 -15.44 -17.28 -6.02
CA VAL A 228 -15.09 -16.54 -7.23
C VAL A 228 -15.33 -15.05 -7.05
N PHE A 229 -16.49 -14.68 -6.51
CA PHE A 229 -16.75 -13.30 -6.15
C PHE A 229 -15.76 -12.77 -5.11
N TYR A 230 -15.42 -13.58 -4.10
CA TYR A 230 -14.53 -13.14 -3.03
C TYR A 230 -13.13 -12.83 -3.54
N TYR A 231 -12.50 -13.77 -4.24
CA TYR A 231 -11.14 -13.59 -4.75
C TYR A 231 -11.11 -12.53 -5.87
N ARG A 232 -12.11 -12.44 -6.75
CA ARG A 232 -12.15 -11.33 -7.73
C ARG A 232 -12.39 -9.97 -7.08
N GLY A 233 -13.13 -9.92 -5.97
CA GLY A 233 -13.24 -8.73 -5.13
C GLY A 233 -11.88 -8.34 -4.51
N LEU A 234 -11.11 -9.32 -4.02
CA LEU A 234 -9.74 -9.08 -3.55
C LEU A 234 -8.82 -8.60 -4.68
N ALA A 235 -8.90 -9.19 -5.86
CA ALA A 235 -8.13 -8.76 -7.04
C ALA A 235 -8.47 -7.32 -7.44
N ALA A 236 -9.75 -6.94 -7.40
CA ALA A 236 -10.19 -5.58 -7.64
C ALA A 236 -9.61 -4.59 -6.61
N LEU A 237 -9.61 -4.94 -5.31
CA LEU A 237 -8.94 -4.13 -4.28
C LEU A 237 -7.43 -4.00 -4.53
N GLN A 238 -6.77 -5.09 -4.92
CA GLN A 238 -5.33 -5.10 -5.23
C GLN A 238 -5.01 -4.21 -6.44
N GLY A 239 -5.95 -4.12 -7.39
CA GLY A 239 -5.89 -3.19 -8.52
C GLY A 239 -6.33 -1.75 -8.21
N GLY A 240 -6.80 -1.46 -6.99
CA GLY A 240 -7.31 -0.16 -6.58
C GLY A 240 -8.75 0.16 -7.00
N ASP A 241 -9.46 -0.81 -7.60
CA ASP A 241 -10.86 -0.66 -7.98
C ASP A 241 -11.79 -1.05 -6.81
N GLN A 242 -11.93 -0.13 -5.87
CA GLN A 242 -12.77 -0.31 -4.69
C GLN A 242 -14.26 -0.46 -5.04
N ALA A 243 -14.74 0.20 -6.09
CA ALA A 243 -16.15 0.13 -6.48
C ALA A 243 -16.52 -1.28 -6.96
N THR A 244 -15.69 -1.87 -7.83
CA THR A 244 -15.87 -3.25 -8.27
C THR A 244 -15.73 -4.21 -7.09
N ALA A 245 -14.75 -4.00 -6.19
CA ALA A 245 -14.58 -4.84 -5.02
C ALA A 245 -15.84 -4.89 -4.13
N ILE A 246 -16.42 -3.73 -3.81
CA ILE A 246 -17.65 -3.63 -3.00
C ILE A 246 -18.78 -4.40 -3.68
N SER A 247 -19.01 -4.17 -4.97
CA SER A 247 -20.05 -4.87 -5.73
C SER A 247 -19.87 -6.39 -5.72
N ARG A 248 -18.63 -6.89 -5.82
CA ARG A 248 -18.33 -8.34 -5.74
C ARG A 248 -18.60 -8.91 -4.36
N PHE A 249 -18.23 -8.20 -3.29
CA PHE A 249 -18.49 -8.66 -1.94
C PHE A 249 -19.99 -8.61 -1.60
N GLU A 250 -20.73 -7.60 -2.06
CA GLU A 250 -22.19 -7.51 -1.92
C GLU A 250 -22.90 -8.68 -2.59
N ALA A 251 -22.47 -9.08 -3.80
CA ALA A 251 -23.02 -10.23 -4.50
C ALA A 251 -22.93 -11.54 -3.68
N ILE A 252 -21.94 -11.69 -2.80
CA ILE A 252 -21.82 -12.84 -1.89
C ILE A 252 -22.86 -12.77 -0.78
N VAL A 253 -23.07 -11.58 -0.22
CA VAL A 253 -23.87 -11.40 1.00
C VAL A 253 -25.36 -11.26 0.71
N ASP A 254 -25.70 -10.67 -0.43
CA ASP A 254 -27.09 -10.44 -0.87
C ASP A 254 -27.66 -11.62 -1.65
N GLY A 255 -26.84 -12.61 -2.00
CA GLY A 255 -27.29 -13.90 -2.47
C GLY A 255 -28.10 -14.65 -1.39
N VAL A 256 -29.19 -15.31 -1.79
CA VAL A 256 -30.09 -16.02 -0.87
C VAL A 256 -29.35 -17.11 -0.08
N ASP A 257 -29.35 -16.95 1.25
CA ASP A 257 -29.05 -17.90 2.32
C ASP A 257 -27.95 -18.94 2.05
N ARG A 258 -26.72 -18.48 1.85
CA ARG A 258 -25.52 -19.34 1.88
C ARG A 258 -24.62 -18.93 3.06
N PRO A 259 -24.94 -19.34 4.30
CA PRO A 259 -23.97 -19.24 5.39
C PRO A 259 -22.69 -19.97 4.99
N GLY A 260 -21.53 -19.36 5.22
CA GLY A 260 -20.25 -19.94 4.81
C GLY A 260 -19.07 -18.98 5.02
N PRO A 261 -17.84 -19.51 4.99
CA PRO A 261 -16.64 -18.74 5.31
C PRO A 261 -16.46 -17.49 4.41
N TYR A 262 -16.82 -17.59 3.13
CA TYR A 262 -16.75 -16.46 2.20
C TYR A 262 -17.73 -15.33 2.51
N ARG A 263 -18.89 -15.62 3.09
CA ARG A 263 -19.87 -14.60 3.47
C ARG A 263 -19.37 -13.77 4.64
N GLU A 264 -18.82 -14.43 5.66
CA GLU A 264 -18.23 -13.73 6.81
C GLU A 264 -16.99 -12.92 6.41
N ALA A 265 -16.14 -13.49 5.56
CA ALA A 265 -15.00 -12.78 5.01
C ALA A 265 -15.41 -11.56 4.15
N ALA A 266 -16.44 -11.70 3.32
CA ALA A 266 -16.99 -10.60 2.52
C ALA A 266 -17.60 -9.50 3.38
N LEU A 267 -18.36 -9.87 4.43
CA LEU A 267 -18.89 -8.93 5.41
C LEU A 267 -17.77 -8.15 6.12
N ALA A 268 -16.68 -8.82 6.51
CA ALA A 268 -15.53 -8.16 7.09
C ALA A 268 -14.92 -7.13 6.11
N ARG A 269 -14.72 -7.51 4.85
CA ARG A 269 -14.21 -6.59 3.81
C ARG A 269 -15.14 -5.40 3.58
N LEU A 270 -16.45 -5.63 3.47
CA LEU A 270 -17.42 -4.55 3.29
C LEU A 270 -17.41 -3.56 4.47
N ARG A 271 -17.18 -4.04 5.69
CA ARG A 271 -17.03 -3.16 6.88
C ARG A 271 -15.73 -2.35 6.83
N GLU A 272 -14.62 -2.99 6.47
CA GLU A 272 -13.32 -2.29 6.30
C GLU A 272 -13.41 -1.18 5.24
N LEU A 273 -14.17 -1.42 4.18
CA LEU A 273 -14.41 -0.47 3.09
C LEU A 273 -15.51 0.56 3.42
N GLY A 274 -16.13 0.49 4.60
CA GLY A 274 -17.22 1.37 5.01
C GLY A 274 -18.55 1.14 4.26
N ALA A 275 -18.67 0.06 3.48
CA ALA A 275 -19.87 -0.29 2.72
C ALA A 275 -20.96 -0.96 3.57
N ARG A 276 -20.63 -1.47 4.77
CA ARG A 276 -21.61 -2.00 5.74
C ARG A 276 -21.37 -1.51 7.16
N PRO A 277 -22.42 -1.47 8.00
CA PRO A 277 -22.28 -1.18 9.42
C PRO A 277 -21.32 -2.15 10.13
N PRO A 278 -20.57 -1.68 11.14
CA PRO A 278 -19.68 -2.54 11.93
C PRO A 278 -20.44 -3.71 12.54
N ALA A 279 -19.73 -4.82 12.77
CA ALA A 279 -20.33 -6.00 13.37
C ALA A 279 -20.85 -5.68 14.77
N VAL A 280 -22.07 -6.14 15.06
CA VAL A 280 -22.61 -6.11 16.43
C VAL A 280 -21.97 -7.27 17.18
N THR A 281 -20.92 -6.99 17.96
CA THR A 281 -20.27 -7.98 18.83
C THR A 281 -20.90 -7.94 20.22
N ASP A 282 -20.81 -9.04 20.97
CA ASP A 282 -21.30 -9.08 22.36
C ASP A 282 -20.66 -7.98 23.21
N ASP A 283 -19.37 -7.72 23.02
CA ASP A 283 -18.66 -6.62 23.67
C ASP A 283 -19.19 -5.24 23.24
N ALA A 284 -19.52 -5.06 21.96
CA ALA A 284 -20.11 -3.81 21.46
C ALA A 284 -21.53 -3.60 22.01
N VAL A 285 -22.32 -4.67 22.15
CA VAL A 285 -23.64 -4.63 22.78
C VAL A 285 -23.52 -4.31 24.27
N ALA A 286 -22.58 -4.93 24.98
CA ALA A 286 -22.33 -4.67 26.39
C ALA A 286 -21.83 -3.24 26.62
N ALA A 287 -20.91 -2.75 25.80
CA ALA A 287 -20.43 -1.37 25.84
C ALA A 287 -21.57 -0.37 25.55
N PHE A 288 -22.39 -0.64 24.53
CA PHE A 288 -23.54 0.18 24.19
C PHE A 288 -24.61 0.18 25.30
N ALA A 289 -24.83 -0.96 25.97
CA ALA A 289 -25.75 -1.06 27.10
C ALA A 289 -25.28 -0.27 28.33
N GLN A 290 -23.96 -0.09 28.49
CA GLN A 290 -23.37 0.69 29.57
C GLN A 290 -23.33 2.21 29.30
N MET A 291 -23.49 2.63 28.04
CA MET A 291 -23.53 4.05 27.68
C MET A 291 -24.76 4.75 28.29
N SER A 292 -24.61 6.03 28.62
CA SER A 292 -25.75 6.88 29.00
C SER A 292 -26.72 7.03 27.84
N GLU A 293 -27.95 7.47 28.11
CA GLU A 293 -28.95 7.67 27.05
C GLU A 293 -28.50 8.76 26.06
N GLU A 294 -27.83 9.79 26.54
CA GLU A 294 -27.25 10.87 25.72
C GLU A 294 -26.09 10.36 24.85
N GLU A 295 -25.22 9.53 25.39
CA GLU A 295 -24.11 8.90 24.65
C GLU A 295 -24.63 7.94 23.58
N ARG A 296 -25.65 7.14 23.91
CA ARG A 296 -26.31 6.25 22.93
C ARG A 296 -26.93 7.05 21.79
N GLN A 297 -27.61 8.15 22.10
CA GLN A 297 -28.21 9.02 21.10
C GLN A 297 -27.15 9.63 20.18
N ALA A 298 -26.08 10.20 20.74
CA ALA A 298 -24.97 10.76 19.97
C ALA A 298 -24.26 9.69 19.11
N PHE A 299 -24.11 8.46 19.62
CA PHE A 299 -23.55 7.36 18.87
C PHE A 299 -24.43 6.98 17.66
N ILE A 300 -25.75 6.84 17.86
CA ILE A 300 -26.70 6.55 16.78
C ILE A 300 -26.68 7.66 15.72
N GLU A 301 -26.70 8.94 16.14
CA GLU A 301 -26.60 10.08 15.23
C GLU A 301 -25.29 10.05 14.41
N SER A 302 -24.16 9.68 15.04
CA SER A 302 -22.89 9.52 14.33
C SER A 302 -22.91 8.40 13.27
N MET A 303 -23.63 7.29 13.54
CA MET A 303 -23.79 6.20 12.58
C MET A 303 -24.65 6.63 11.39
N VAL A 304 -25.75 7.33 11.66
CA VAL A 304 -26.66 7.87 10.65
C VAL A 304 -25.93 8.89 9.76
N ALA A 305 -25.16 9.80 10.36
CA ALA A 305 -24.37 10.79 9.62
C ALA A 305 -23.30 10.16 8.70
N ARG A 306 -22.64 9.08 9.16
CA ARG A 306 -21.70 8.32 8.31
C ARG A 306 -22.41 7.65 7.14
N LEU A 307 -23.59 7.07 7.38
CA LEU A 307 -24.38 6.44 6.32
C LEU A 307 -24.86 7.49 5.30
N GLU A 308 -25.27 8.68 5.75
CA GLU A 308 -25.62 9.82 4.88
C GLU A 308 -24.44 10.24 3.99
N ALA A 309 -23.27 10.50 4.57
CA ALA A 309 -22.08 10.89 3.81
C ALA A 309 -21.65 9.84 2.78
N ARG A 310 -21.81 8.54 3.10
CA ARG A 310 -21.58 7.45 2.15
C ARG A 310 -22.56 7.51 0.99
N LEU A 311 -23.86 7.67 1.26
CA LEU A 311 -24.88 7.72 0.21
C LEU A 311 -24.77 8.96 -0.67
N GLU A 312 -24.20 10.06 -0.16
CA GLU A 312 -23.85 11.23 -0.99
C GLU A 312 -22.69 10.93 -1.95
N SER A 313 -21.72 10.11 -1.55
CA SER A 313 -20.57 9.75 -2.39
C SER A 313 -20.83 8.55 -3.31
N ALA A 314 -21.72 7.63 -2.93
CA ALA A 314 -22.13 6.47 -3.70
C ALA A 314 -23.68 6.40 -3.76
N PRO A 315 -24.32 7.25 -4.60
CA PRO A 315 -25.78 7.44 -4.59
C PRO A 315 -26.59 6.25 -5.13
N ASN A 316 -25.98 5.36 -5.92
CA ASN A 316 -26.65 4.21 -6.51
C ASN A 316 -26.74 3.01 -5.54
N ASP A 317 -27.29 3.22 -4.34
CA ASP A 317 -27.45 2.20 -3.30
C ASP A 317 -28.88 2.21 -2.71
N PRO A 318 -29.85 1.53 -3.36
CA PRO A 318 -31.24 1.47 -2.89
C PRO A 318 -31.38 0.89 -1.48
N ALA A 319 -30.55 -0.09 -1.13
CA ALA A 319 -30.59 -0.73 0.19
C ALA A 319 -30.12 0.24 1.28
N GLY A 320 -29.07 1.01 1.01
CA GLY A 320 -28.56 2.02 1.92
C GLY A 320 -29.55 3.17 2.14
N TRP A 321 -30.20 3.67 1.08
CA TRP A 321 -31.27 4.67 1.20
C TRP A 321 -32.44 4.18 2.06
N MET A 322 -32.86 2.92 1.86
CA MET A 322 -33.91 2.28 2.66
C MET A 322 -33.53 2.16 4.14
N MET A 323 -32.28 1.75 4.41
CA MET A 323 -31.77 1.62 5.77
C MET A 323 -31.72 2.97 6.49
N LEU A 324 -31.26 4.01 5.80
CA LEU A 324 -31.20 5.36 6.35
C LEU A 324 -32.59 5.91 6.68
N ALA A 325 -33.56 5.73 5.78
CA ALA A 325 -34.93 6.15 6.02
C ALA A 325 -35.54 5.46 7.26
N ARG A 326 -35.33 4.14 7.41
CA ARG A 326 -35.78 3.39 8.59
C ARG A 326 -35.12 3.86 9.88
N ALA A 327 -33.82 4.16 9.85
CA ALA A 327 -33.11 4.68 11.02
C ALA A 327 -33.68 6.03 11.48
N ARG A 328 -33.95 6.96 10.54
CA ARG A 328 -34.60 8.24 10.83
C ARG A 328 -36.01 8.07 11.42
N LEU A 329 -36.79 7.10 10.94
CA LEU A 329 -38.09 6.76 11.54
C LEU A 329 -37.97 6.24 12.97
N THR A 330 -36.99 5.39 13.26
CA THR A 330 -36.74 4.89 14.62
C THR A 330 -36.36 6.03 15.58
N LEU A 331 -35.67 7.05 15.08
CA LEU A 331 -35.35 8.27 15.81
C LEU A 331 -36.53 9.26 15.94
N GLY A 332 -37.69 8.95 15.36
CA GLY A 332 -38.87 9.82 15.37
C GLY A 332 -38.83 10.98 14.36
N ASP A 333 -37.78 11.10 13.57
CA ASP A 333 -37.62 12.15 12.56
C ASP A 333 -38.23 11.74 11.22
N ARG A 334 -39.56 11.74 11.18
CA ARG A 334 -40.33 11.36 9.98
C ARG A 334 -40.08 12.30 8.81
N ALA A 335 -39.88 13.59 9.06
CA ALA A 335 -39.60 14.57 8.01
C ALA A 335 -38.25 14.28 7.32
N ALA A 336 -37.21 13.99 8.10
CA ALA A 336 -35.93 13.57 7.53
C ALA A 336 -36.03 12.22 6.80
N ALA A 337 -36.80 11.26 7.31
CA ALA A 337 -37.01 9.98 6.63
C ALA A 337 -37.63 10.16 5.23
N ILE A 338 -38.63 11.05 5.10
CA ILE A 338 -39.25 11.40 3.82
C ILE A 338 -38.22 12.03 2.87
N ALA A 339 -37.45 13.02 3.34
CA ALA A 339 -36.44 13.69 2.53
C ALA A 339 -35.33 12.73 2.04
N VAL A 340 -34.95 11.76 2.88
CA VAL A 340 -34.00 10.69 2.52
C VAL A 340 -34.56 9.80 1.42
N LEU A 341 -35.85 9.41 1.51
CA LEU A 341 -36.49 8.58 0.47
C LEU A 341 -36.58 9.33 -0.86
N GLU A 342 -36.96 10.61 -0.86
CA GLU A 342 -36.99 11.44 -2.06
C GLU A 342 -35.61 11.54 -2.72
N LYS A 343 -34.55 11.78 -1.93
CA LYS A 343 -33.17 11.77 -2.42
C LYS A 343 -32.79 10.41 -3.01
N GLY A 344 -33.10 9.32 -2.32
CA GLY A 344 -32.81 7.96 -2.80
C GLY A 344 -33.53 7.60 -4.09
N ILE A 345 -34.79 8.00 -4.24
CA ILE A 345 -35.58 7.80 -5.46
C ILE A 345 -34.99 8.58 -6.65
N ALA A 346 -34.47 9.78 -6.41
CA ALA A 346 -33.80 10.57 -7.44
C ALA A 346 -32.41 10.01 -7.81
N ALA A 347 -31.75 9.35 -6.86
CA ALA A 347 -30.40 8.81 -6.98
C ALA A 347 -30.36 7.41 -7.65
N VAL A 348 -31.42 6.62 -7.55
CA VAL A 348 -31.48 5.24 -8.02
C VAL A 348 -32.45 5.10 -9.19
N SER A 349 -32.08 4.32 -10.22
CA SER A 349 -32.87 4.16 -11.46
C SER A 349 -33.70 2.88 -11.49
N GLY A 350 -34.80 2.88 -12.24
CA GLY A 350 -35.55 1.66 -12.59
C GLY A 350 -36.37 1.05 -11.46
N GLU A 351 -36.40 -0.29 -11.42
CA GLU A 351 -37.19 -1.11 -10.50
C GLU A 351 -36.70 -1.02 -9.05
N ASP A 352 -35.41 -0.72 -8.87
CA ASP A 352 -34.75 -0.58 -7.55
C ASP A 352 -35.31 0.58 -6.72
N ALA A 353 -35.84 1.62 -7.37
CA ALA A 353 -36.51 2.74 -6.70
C ALA A 353 -37.96 2.43 -6.27
N ALA A 354 -38.56 1.32 -6.73
CA ALA A 354 -39.95 0.99 -6.43
C ALA A 354 -40.17 0.77 -4.92
N SER A 355 -39.23 0.10 -4.26
CA SER A 355 -39.30 -0.14 -2.81
C SER A 355 -39.24 1.15 -2.00
N LEU A 356 -38.40 2.11 -2.43
CA LEU A 356 -38.30 3.42 -1.79
C LEU A 356 -39.58 4.24 -1.98
N ARG A 357 -40.16 4.23 -3.19
CA ARG A 357 -41.45 4.89 -3.48
C ARG A 357 -42.58 4.31 -2.64
N ALA A 358 -42.69 2.99 -2.55
CA ALA A 358 -43.72 2.34 -1.75
C ALA A 358 -43.66 2.73 -0.27
N LEU A 359 -42.46 2.88 0.31
CA LEU A 359 -42.31 3.36 1.68
C LEU A 359 -42.65 4.85 1.80
N LEU A 360 -42.26 5.67 0.82
CA LEU A 360 -42.58 7.10 0.79
C LEU A 360 -44.09 7.34 0.74
N ASP A 361 -44.80 6.66 -0.17
CA ASP A 361 -46.25 6.75 -0.33
C ASP A 361 -46.95 6.36 0.98
N LYS A 362 -46.55 5.22 1.58
CA LYS A 362 -47.10 4.76 2.86
C LYS A 362 -46.87 5.77 3.98
N LEU A 363 -45.68 6.38 4.03
CA LEU A 363 -45.41 7.42 5.01
C LEU A 363 -46.31 8.61 4.75
N GLN A 364 -46.46 9.10 3.53
CA GLN A 364 -47.30 10.26 3.21
C GLN A 364 -48.80 10.01 3.52
N GLU A 365 -49.33 8.84 3.16
CA GLU A 365 -50.73 8.44 3.45
C GLU A 365 -51.04 8.33 4.94
N SER A 366 -50.08 7.86 5.76
CA SER A 366 -50.29 7.69 7.20
C SER A 366 -50.26 9.02 8.00
N GLY A 367 -50.28 10.17 7.33
CA GLY A 367 -50.20 11.49 7.95
C GLY A 367 -51.20 12.52 7.44
N GLU A 368 -52.29 12.09 6.79
CA GLU A 368 -53.48 12.93 6.75
C GLU A 368 -54.11 13.01 8.17
N PRO A 369 -54.59 14.20 8.58
CA PRO A 369 -54.92 14.53 9.97
C PRO A 369 -56.05 13.69 10.60
#